data_AF-A0A945AGG2-F1
#
_entry.id   AF-A0A945AGG2-F1
#
_cell.length_a   1.000
_cell.length_b   1.000
_cell.length_c   1.000
_cell.angle_alpha   90.00
_cell.angle_beta   90.00
_cell.angle_gamma   90.00
#
_symmetry.space_group_name_H-M   'P 1'
#
loop_
_entity.id
_entity.type
_entity.pdbx_description
1 polymer ?
#
loop_
_entity_poly.entity_id
_entity_poly.type
_entity_poly.pdbx_seq_one_letter_code
_entity_poly.pdbx_strand_id
1 'polypeptide(L)'
;MLGLFDIAKVADEIAQKEPIFRRSELSFAEGPFQLRDGTLIISGDGNPGCVVKGRGNVVIMGSFVGREDKPAHIDVDGDVVVMGTVSQATIDASRVYVGGGIMDVQLNARLGIEVGGDLGRALVRVGEYDLERKEIDQLRKPLSEAKGNGDAIERRLRMEEKRLYKMFKNTRVNLAPNIGRIVMSQGKNVVIDLQPIYESLSNRSEEDVDKALEEFFAKAIVGMLTRVNVHFLSGKSPHRQVVFKGIVRDMHELLLLTRQFDKQVQNYQVLEESVNEAIACLNGRIAGIYVQGQCLPDLTISATVPEVTVSDDGKMLVKGDMARLQLAPSEEGGIGVKCMNTSGLETEQILDEGQFQNCQFSVCEGEMVWQALNVCDRVEV
;
A
#
# COMPACT_ATOMS: atom_id res chain seq x y z
N MET A 1 10.86 -33.92 -7.25
CA MET A 1 9.52 -34.19 -6.69
C MET A 1 9.13 -32.99 -5.83
N LEU A 2 8.66 -31.92 -6.49
CA LEU A 2 8.07 -30.68 -5.96
C LEU A 2 7.05 -30.29 -7.06
N GLY A 3 5.83 -29.81 -6.83
CA GLY A 3 5.08 -29.62 -5.59
C GLY A 3 3.62 -29.97 -5.84
N LEU A 4 3.17 -31.10 -5.28
CA LEU A 4 1.76 -31.28 -4.98
C LEU A 4 1.37 -30.20 -3.96
N PHE A 5 0.14 -29.73 -4.00
CA PHE A 5 -0.37 -28.82 -2.99
C PHE A 5 -0.34 -29.53 -1.64
N ASP A 6 0.64 -29.17 -0.81
CA ASP A 6 0.80 -29.72 0.52
C ASP A 6 0.13 -28.77 1.50
N ILE A 7 -1.18 -28.97 1.66
CA ILE A 7 -2.00 -28.15 2.56
C ILE A 7 -1.50 -28.21 4.01
N ALA A 8 -0.87 -29.33 4.42
CA ALA A 8 -0.29 -29.46 5.75
C ALA A 8 0.91 -28.52 5.92
N LYS A 9 1.79 -28.45 4.91
CA LYS A 9 2.90 -27.50 4.89
C LYS A 9 2.42 -26.05 4.95
N VAL A 10 1.39 -25.70 4.18
CA VAL A 10 0.79 -24.35 4.19
C VAL A 10 0.19 -24.01 5.56
N ALA A 11 -0.53 -24.95 6.16
CA ALA A 11 -1.09 -24.80 7.51
C ALA A 11 0.01 -24.57 8.55
N ASP A 12 1.10 -25.34 8.49
CA ASP A 12 2.25 -25.20 9.39
C ASP A 12 2.95 -23.85 9.22
N GLU A 13 3.16 -23.40 7.98
CA GLU A 13 3.76 -22.10 7.68
C GLU A 13 2.94 -20.95 8.24
N ILE A 14 1.62 -20.94 8.02
CA ILE A 14 0.72 -19.90 8.54
C ILE A 14 0.65 -19.95 10.07
N ALA A 15 0.59 -21.14 10.66
CA ALA A 15 0.57 -21.31 12.11
C ALA A 15 1.84 -20.80 12.80
N GLN A 16 2.98 -20.68 12.09
CA GLN A 16 4.24 -20.20 12.63
C GLN A 16 4.46 -18.68 12.49
N LYS A 17 3.64 -17.97 11.69
CA LYS A 17 3.82 -16.53 11.42
C LYS A 17 3.52 -15.62 12.62
N GLU A 18 2.61 -16.01 13.50
CA GLU A 18 2.01 -15.11 14.49
C GLU A 18 1.74 -15.79 15.85
N PRO A 19 1.52 -15.01 16.93
CA PRO A 19 1.07 -15.56 18.21
C PRO A 19 -0.18 -16.43 18.04
N ILE A 20 -0.10 -17.66 18.54
CA ILE A 20 -1.09 -18.71 18.29
C ILE A 20 -2.16 -18.72 19.38
N PHE A 21 -3.42 -18.59 18.97
CA PHE A 21 -4.58 -18.90 19.78
C PHE A 21 -5.07 -20.31 19.43
N ARG A 22 -4.67 -21.29 20.24
CA ARG A 22 -5.16 -22.67 20.10
C ARG A 22 -6.49 -22.83 20.79
N ARG A 23 -7.50 -23.31 20.06
CA ARG A 23 -8.77 -23.75 20.64
C ARG A 23 -8.91 -25.25 20.39
N SER A 24 -8.34 -26.04 21.29
CA SER A 24 -8.51 -27.49 21.31
C SER A 24 -9.88 -27.83 21.92
N GLU A 25 -10.71 -28.57 21.19
CA GLU A 25 -11.85 -29.33 21.74
C GLU A 25 -13.08 -28.56 22.25
N LEU A 26 -13.37 -27.36 21.71
CA LEU A 26 -14.72 -26.81 21.86
C LEU A 26 -15.49 -27.10 20.59
N SER A 27 -16.44 -28.05 20.68
CA SER A 27 -17.61 -28.05 19.81
C SER A 27 -18.10 -26.60 19.75
N PHE A 28 -18.05 -25.95 18.59
CA PHE A 28 -18.66 -24.64 18.42
C PHE A 28 -20.15 -24.82 18.74
N ALA A 29 -20.52 -24.54 19.98
CA ALA A 29 -21.88 -24.26 20.35
C ALA A 29 -22.17 -22.92 19.69
N GLU A 30 -22.87 -23.00 18.57
CA GLU A 30 -23.56 -21.94 17.82
C GLU A 30 -23.27 -20.51 18.31
N GLY A 31 -22.41 -19.77 17.61
CA GLY A 31 -22.18 -18.36 17.90
C GLY A 31 -20.99 -17.75 17.17
N PRO A 32 -20.96 -16.39 17.06
CA PRO A 32 -19.87 -15.67 16.42
C PRO A 32 -18.62 -15.65 17.31
N PHE A 33 -17.47 -15.95 16.72
CA PHE A 33 -16.16 -15.82 17.32
C PHE A 33 -15.43 -14.61 16.74
N GLN A 34 -14.98 -13.71 17.60
CA GLN A 34 -14.22 -12.53 17.20
C GLN A 34 -12.73 -12.71 17.50
N LEU A 35 -11.92 -12.91 16.47
CA LEU A 35 -10.47 -12.88 16.51
C LEU A 35 -9.99 -11.41 16.45
N ARG A 36 -9.11 -11.01 17.38
CA ARG A 36 -8.54 -9.66 17.36
C ARG A 36 -7.32 -9.63 16.46
N ASP A 37 -6.25 -10.31 16.87
CA ASP A 37 -5.00 -10.48 16.15
C ASP A 37 -4.51 -11.94 16.35
N GLY A 38 -3.53 -12.41 15.58
CA GLY A 38 -2.89 -13.72 15.75
C GLY A 38 -3.54 -14.86 14.95
N THR A 39 -3.05 -16.09 15.12
CA THR A 39 -3.58 -17.24 14.36
C THR A 39 -4.52 -18.10 15.21
N LEU A 40 -5.75 -18.29 14.73
CA LEU A 40 -6.73 -19.21 15.31
C LEU A 40 -6.56 -20.60 14.71
N ILE A 41 -6.30 -21.60 15.55
CA ILE A 41 -6.25 -23.01 15.12
C ILE A 41 -7.47 -23.75 15.68
N ILE A 42 -8.27 -24.32 14.78
CA ILE A 42 -9.44 -25.15 15.06
C ILE A 42 -9.06 -26.62 14.84
N SER A 43 -9.04 -27.38 15.93
CA SER A 43 -8.78 -28.82 15.89
C SER A 43 -10.07 -29.57 15.57
N GLY A 44 -10.22 -30.06 14.34
CA GLY A 44 -11.39 -30.81 13.87
C GLY A 44 -12.26 -30.03 12.87
N ASP A 45 -13.49 -30.50 12.67
CA ASP A 45 -14.44 -29.93 11.72
C ASP A 45 -15.15 -28.68 12.26
N GLY A 46 -15.44 -27.73 11.37
CA GLY A 46 -16.32 -26.61 11.64
C GLY A 46 -17.79 -27.04 11.64
N ASN A 47 -18.54 -26.58 12.64
CA ASN A 47 -19.97 -26.87 12.76
C ASN A 47 -20.84 -25.97 11.86
N PRO A 48 -22.04 -26.42 11.47
CA PRO A 48 -23.02 -25.58 10.79
C PRO A 48 -23.34 -24.29 11.54
N GLY A 49 -23.38 -23.17 10.81
CA GLY A 49 -23.58 -21.84 11.39
C GLY A 49 -22.43 -21.30 12.22
N CYS A 50 -21.23 -21.89 12.13
CA CYS A 50 -20.03 -21.30 12.69
C CYS A 50 -19.78 -19.95 12.02
N VAL A 51 -19.51 -18.92 12.83
CA VAL A 51 -19.15 -17.58 12.35
C VAL A 51 -17.82 -17.18 12.97
N VAL A 52 -16.82 -16.87 12.15
CA VAL A 52 -15.50 -16.40 12.57
C VAL A 52 -15.25 -15.03 11.94
N LYS A 53 -14.94 -14.01 12.75
CA LYS A 53 -14.62 -12.66 12.28
C LYS A 53 -13.33 -12.13 12.90
N GLY A 54 -12.47 -11.41 12.17
CA GLY A 54 -11.28 -10.81 12.79
C GLY A 54 -10.17 -10.36 11.86
N ARG A 55 -8.97 -10.04 12.41
CA ARG A 55 -7.83 -9.58 11.59
C ARG A 55 -6.73 -10.61 11.34
N GLY A 56 -6.79 -11.72 12.06
CA GLY A 56 -5.75 -12.74 12.06
C GLY A 56 -5.99 -13.89 11.08
N ASN A 57 -5.11 -14.89 11.13
CA ASN A 57 -5.21 -16.08 10.29
C ASN A 57 -6.12 -17.13 10.94
N VAL A 58 -6.73 -17.99 10.12
CA VAL A 58 -7.56 -19.10 10.58
C VAL A 58 -7.09 -20.39 9.94
N VAL A 59 -6.81 -21.41 10.76
CA VAL A 59 -6.43 -22.76 10.32
C VAL A 59 -7.44 -23.75 10.87
N ILE A 60 -8.13 -24.48 9.99
CA ILE A 60 -9.10 -25.52 10.31
C ILE A 60 -8.49 -26.87 9.94
N MET A 61 -8.23 -27.70 10.94
CA MET A 61 -7.56 -29.00 10.74
C MET A 61 -8.49 -30.08 10.16
N GLY A 62 -9.79 -29.82 10.06
CA GLY A 62 -10.81 -30.68 9.44
C GLY A 62 -11.56 -29.98 8.30
N SER A 63 -12.81 -30.39 8.06
CA SER A 63 -13.72 -29.81 7.07
C SER A 63 -14.51 -28.62 7.62
N PHE A 64 -14.93 -27.70 6.77
CA PHE A 64 -15.76 -26.55 7.14
C PHE A 64 -17.13 -26.64 6.45
N VAL A 65 -18.13 -27.14 7.18
CA VAL A 65 -19.41 -27.56 6.60
C VAL A 65 -20.57 -26.80 7.25
N GLY A 66 -21.27 -26.01 6.43
CA GLY A 66 -22.53 -25.36 6.78
C GLY A 66 -23.76 -26.21 6.47
N ARG A 67 -24.93 -25.57 6.58
CA ARG A 67 -26.23 -26.08 6.12
C ARG A 67 -26.96 -25.01 5.29
N GLU A 68 -27.89 -25.40 4.43
CA GLU A 68 -28.66 -24.45 3.59
C GLU A 68 -29.42 -23.42 4.43
N ASP A 69 -29.97 -23.85 5.57
CA ASP A 69 -30.66 -23.00 6.53
C ASP A 69 -29.71 -22.24 7.47
N LYS A 70 -28.45 -22.66 7.55
CA LYS A 70 -27.45 -22.14 8.48
C LYS A 70 -26.04 -22.23 7.88
N PRO A 71 -25.72 -21.38 6.89
CA PRO A 71 -24.41 -21.41 6.24
C PRO A 71 -23.31 -21.04 7.24
N ALA A 72 -22.12 -21.61 7.04
CA ALA A 72 -20.96 -21.27 7.84
C ALA A 72 -20.26 -20.04 7.25
N HIS A 73 -19.68 -19.17 8.09
CA HIS A 73 -19.11 -17.90 7.65
C HIS A 73 -17.74 -17.63 8.28
N ILE A 74 -16.77 -17.24 7.46
CA ILE A 74 -15.47 -16.74 7.89
C ILE A 74 -15.24 -15.40 7.22
N ASP A 75 -14.88 -14.39 7.99
CA ASP A 75 -14.63 -13.03 7.52
C ASP A 75 -13.42 -12.47 8.27
N VAL A 76 -12.23 -12.69 7.70
CA VAL A 76 -10.96 -12.33 8.32
C VAL A 76 -10.04 -11.54 7.40
N ASP A 77 -9.23 -10.64 7.96
CA ASP A 77 -8.23 -9.92 7.17
C ASP A 77 -7.02 -10.79 6.81
N GLY A 78 -6.77 -11.89 7.53
CA GLY A 78 -5.63 -12.79 7.33
C GLY A 78 -5.90 -13.92 6.33
N ASP A 79 -5.04 -14.93 6.35
CA ASP A 79 -5.15 -16.13 5.53
C ASP A 79 -6.09 -17.16 6.17
N VAL A 80 -6.86 -17.86 5.35
CA VAL A 80 -7.73 -18.97 5.77
C VAL A 80 -7.24 -20.28 5.16
N VAL A 81 -7.01 -21.28 6.00
CA VAL A 81 -6.61 -22.62 5.61
C VAL A 81 -7.64 -23.62 6.13
N VAL A 82 -8.20 -24.43 5.24
CA VAL A 82 -9.06 -25.56 5.58
C VAL A 82 -8.43 -26.83 5.05
N MET A 83 -8.04 -27.74 5.94
CA MET A 83 -7.39 -29.00 5.55
C MET A 83 -8.34 -29.96 4.82
N GLY A 84 -9.63 -29.94 5.19
CA GLY A 84 -10.67 -30.79 4.63
C GLY A 84 -11.48 -30.14 3.50
N THR A 85 -12.74 -30.56 3.38
CA THR A 85 -13.70 -30.04 2.39
C THR A 85 -14.43 -28.82 2.92
N VAL A 86 -14.89 -27.94 2.01
CA VAL A 86 -15.71 -26.79 2.36
C VAL A 86 -17.05 -26.89 1.66
N SER A 87 -18.16 -26.76 2.41
CA SER A 87 -19.49 -26.78 1.78
C SER A 87 -20.50 -25.90 2.48
N GLN A 88 -21.41 -25.28 1.72
CA GLN A 88 -22.49 -24.42 2.26
C GLN A 88 -21.95 -23.30 3.16
N ALA A 89 -20.97 -22.56 2.63
CA ALA A 89 -20.19 -21.60 3.40
C ALA A 89 -19.90 -20.30 2.62
N THR A 90 -19.55 -19.25 3.36
CA THR A 90 -19.04 -17.97 2.82
C THR A 90 -17.72 -17.64 3.50
N ILE A 91 -16.64 -17.50 2.74
CA ILE A 91 -15.29 -17.19 3.24
C ILE A 91 -14.77 -15.92 2.59
N ASP A 92 -14.47 -14.92 3.41
CA ASP A 92 -13.81 -13.67 3.06
C ASP A 92 -12.43 -13.64 3.74
N ALA A 93 -11.34 -13.56 2.96
CA ALA A 93 -9.97 -13.65 3.46
C ALA A 93 -8.93 -12.92 2.59
N SER A 94 -7.69 -12.79 3.06
CA SER A 94 -6.57 -12.40 2.20
C SER A 94 -6.21 -13.49 1.19
N ARG A 95 -6.01 -14.72 1.67
CA ARG A 95 -5.84 -15.91 0.85
C ARG A 95 -6.72 -17.04 1.38
N VAL A 96 -7.21 -17.89 0.50
CA VAL A 96 -7.99 -19.08 0.88
C VAL A 96 -7.31 -20.33 0.35
N TYR A 97 -7.03 -21.26 1.24
CA TYR A 97 -6.42 -22.55 0.92
C TYR A 97 -7.36 -23.66 1.39
N VAL A 98 -7.76 -24.57 0.50
CA VAL A 98 -8.64 -25.69 0.81
C VAL A 98 -8.02 -26.99 0.33
N GLY A 99 -7.72 -27.89 1.26
CA GLY A 99 -7.14 -29.22 1.00
C GLY A 99 -8.05 -30.13 0.20
N GLY A 100 -9.35 -30.12 0.49
CA GLY A 100 -10.36 -30.95 -0.16
C GLY A 100 -11.13 -30.23 -1.27
N GLY A 101 -12.31 -30.76 -1.59
CA GLY A 101 -13.25 -30.17 -2.53
C GLY A 101 -14.15 -29.10 -1.92
N ILE A 102 -14.77 -28.31 -2.80
CA ILE A 102 -15.62 -27.16 -2.49
C ILE A 102 -16.96 -27.30 -3.20
N MET A 103 -18.06 -27.15 -2.47
CA MET A 103 -19.42 -27.29 -3.00
C MET A 103 -20.43 -26.35 -2.33
N ASP A 104 -21.20 -25.59 -3.11
CA ASP A 104 -22.21 -24.64 -2.60
C ASP A 104 -21.58 -23.54 -1.72
N VAL A 105 -20.54 -22.86 -2.23
CA VAL A 105 -19.71 -21.93 -1.45
C VAL A 105 -19.54 -20.60 -2.16
N GLN A 106 -19.47 -19.52 -1.37
CA GLN A 106 -18.95 -18.23 -1.83
C GLN A 106 -17.56 -17.99 -1.23
N LEU A 107 -16.55 -17.80 -2.08
CA LEU A 107 -15.19 -17.48 -1.68
C LEU A 107 -14.83 -16.10 -2.23
N ASN A 108 -14.43 -15.18 -1.36
CA ASN A 108 -13.85 -13.91 -1.75
C ASN A 108 -12.44 -13.83 -1.14
N ALA A 109 -11.43 -13.69 -1.99
CA ALA A 109 -10.05 -13.55 -1.56
C ALA A 109 -9.39 -12.32 -2.18
N ARG A 110 -8.52 -11.66 -1.43
CA ARG A 110 -7.79 -10.50 -1.94
C ARG A 110 -6.67 -10.90 -2.90
N LEU A 111 -5.91 -11.93 -2.52
CA LEU A 111 -4.65 -12.30 -3.19
C LEU A 111 -4.77 -13.58 -4.00
N GLY A 112 -5.51 -14.58 -3.53
CA GLY A 112 -5.62 -15.83 -4.28
C GLY A 112 -6.35 -16.93 -3.55
N ILE A 113 -6.72 -17.95 -4.32
CA ILE A 113 -7.46 -19.12 -3.85
C ILE A 113 -6.80 -20.38 -4.39
N GLU A 114 -6.56 -21.36 -3.52
CA GLU A 114 -6.05 -22.67 -3.91
C GLU A 114 -6.95 -23.78 -3.38
N VAL A 115 -7.34 -24.70 -4.27
CA VAL A 115 -8.23 -25.82 -3.99
C VAL A 115 -7.55 -27.12 -4.41
N GLY A 116 -7.38 -28.04 -3.45
CA GLY A 116 -6.75 -29.34 -3.68
C GLY A 116 -7.69 -30.39 -4.29
N GLY A 117 -9.01 -30.23 -4.10
CA GLY A 117 -10.03 -31.12 -4.68
C GLY A 117 -10.86 -30.46 -5.77
N ASP A 118 -12.07 -30.99 -5.96
CA ASP A 118 -13.03 -30.52 -6.96
C ASP A 118 -13.68 -29.19 -6.55
N LEU A 119 -14.07 -28.38 -7.52
CA LEU A 119 -14.75 -27.10 -7.31
C LEU A 119 -16.08 -27.11 -8.03
N GLY A 120 -17.19 -27.10 -7.29
CA GLY A 120 -18.54 -27.11 -7.87
C GLY A 120 -19.50 -26.16 -7.19
N ARG A 121 -20.52 -25.70 -7.94
CA ARG A 121 -21.60 -24.81 -7.45
C ARG A 121 -21.06 -23.68 -6.55
N ALA A 122 -20.08 -22.94 -7.05
CA ALA A 122 -19.38 -21.94 -6.27
C ALA A 122 -19.36 -20.55 -6.92
N LEU A 123 -19.30 -19.52 -6.09
CA LEU A 123 -19.02 -18.16 -6.50
C LEU A 123 -17.65 -17.77 -5.95
N VAL A 124 -16.67 -17.67 -6.84
CA VAL A 124 -15.28 -17.42 -6.49
C VAL A 124 -14.89 -16.04 -6.99
N ARG A 125 -14.40 -15.19 -6.09
CA ARG A 125 -13.93 -13.84 -6.38
C ARG A 125 -12.51 -13.65 -5.88
N VAL A 126 -11.65 -13.13 -6.75
CA VAL A 126 -10.27 -12.76 -6.38
C VAL A 126 -9.93 -11.33 -6.76
N GLY A 127 -8.87 -10.77 -6.16
CA GLY A 127 -8.37 -9.44 -6.51
C GLY A 127 -9.14 -8.31 -5.84
N GLU A 128 -9.84 -8.56 -4.73
CA GLU A 128 -10.44 -7.47 -3.95
C GLU A 128 -9.34 -6.60 -3.32
N TYR A 129 -9.41 -5.29 -3.53
CA TYR A 129 -8.37 -4.34 -3.12
C TYR A 129 -8.91 -3.15 -2.30
N ASP A 130 -10.10 -3.29 -1.71
CA ASP A 130 -10.76 -2.22 -0.97
C ASP A 130 -9.94 -1.67 0.21
N LEU A 131 -9.09 -2.50 0.83
CA LEU A 131 -8.18 -2.06 1.89
C LEU A 131 -7.04 -1.21 1.35
N GLU A 132 -6.38 -1.66 0.29
CA GLU A 132 -5.28 -0.95 -0.37
C GLU A 132 -5.77 0.37 -0.93
N ARG A 133 -6.98 0.38 -1.52
CA ARG A 133 -7.63 1.62 -1.95
C ARG A 133 -7.81 2.58 -0.78
N LYS A 134 -8.28 2.11 0.37
CA LYS A 134 -8.44 2.94 1.57
C LYS A 134 -7.09 3.46 2.09
N GLU A 135 -6.04 2.65 2.06
CA GLU A 135 -4.69 3.03 2.45
C GLU A 135 -4.13 4.12 1.54
N ILE A 136 -4.21 3.90 0.22
CA ILE A 136 -3.86 4.89 -0.80
C ILE A 136 -4.64 6.20 -0.55
N ASP A 137 -5.96 6.12 -0.34
CA ASP A 137 -6.79 7.29 -0.09
C ASP A 137 -6.42 8.01 1.22
N GLN A 138 -5.99 7.28 2.25
CA GLN A 138 -5.50 7.85 3.51
C GLN A 138 -4.16 8.58 3.35
N LEU A 139 -3.26 8.07 2.50
CA LEU A 139 -1.95 8.70 2.22
C LEU A 139 -2.06 9.90 1.27
N ARG A 140 -3.07 9.94 0.40
CA ARG A 140 -3.27 11.04 -0.57
C ARG A 140 -3.55 12.37 0.06
N LYS A 141 -4.39 12.40 1.09
CA LYS A 141 -4.76 13.64 1.76
C LYS A 141 -3.53 14.37 2.33
N PRO A 142 -2.68 13.75 3.15
CA PRO A 142 -1.47 14.40 3.65
C PRO A 142 -0.48 14.73 2.53
N LEU A 143 -0.36 13.92 1.47
CA LEU A 143 0.50 14.23 0.33
C LEU A 143 0.08 15.53 -0.39
N SER A 144 -1.23 15.68 -0.65
CA SER A 144 -1.79 16.88 -1.28
C SER A 144 -1.61 18.12 -0.39
N GLU A 145 -1.82 17.97 0.92
CA GLU A 145 -1.58 19.04 1.90
C GLU A 145 -0.10 19.43 1.98
N ALA A 146 0.81 18.45 2.00
CA ALA A 146 2.26 18.68 1.99
C ALA A 146 2.71 19.43 0.74
N LYS A 147 2.20 19.06 -0.45
CA LYS A 147 2.46 19.76 -1.72
C LYS A 147 1.98 21.21 -1.67
N GLY A 148 0.74 21.44 -1.24
CA GLY A 148 0.18 22.80 -1.12
C GLY A 148 0.93 23.67 -0.12
N ASN A 149 1.35 23.11 1.01
CA ASN A 149 2.18 23.79 2.01
C ASN A 149 3.58 24.10 1.47
N GLY A 150 4.19 23.15 0.77
CA GLY A 150 5.48 23.33 0.09
C GLY A 150 5.46 24.51 -0.89
N ASP A 151 4.47 24.55 -1.78
CA ASP A 151 4.27 25.65 -2.74
C ASP A 151 4.10 27.01 -2.05
N ALA A 152 3.35 27.06 -0.94
CA ALA A 152 3.13 28.28 -0.18
C ALA A 152 4.43 28.78 0.48
N ILE A 153 5.20 27.86 1.07
CA ILE A 153 6.50 28.17 1.68
C ILE A 153 7.49 28.61 0.60
N GLU A 154 7.55 27.94 -0.54
CA GLU A 154 8.45 28.30 -1.64
C GLU A 154 8.17 29.72 -2.17
N ARG A 155 6.89 30.07 -2.36
CA ARG A 155 6.49 31.43 -2.76
C ARG A 155 6.93 32.45 -1.71
N ARG A 156 6.74 32.15 -0.43
CA ARG A 156 7.18 33.01 0.67
C ARG A 156 8.70 33.16 0.67
N LEU A 157 9.44 32.06 0.52
CA LEU A 157 10.89 32.04 0.45
C LEU A 157 11.38 32.99 -0.66
N ARG A 158 10.91 32.80 -1.90
CA ARG A 158 11.28 33.65 -3.05
C ARG A 158 10.97 35.14 -2.84
N MET A 159 9.92 35.48 -2.07
CA MET A 159 9.60 36.87 -1.73
C MET A 159 10.59 37.43 -0.71
N GLU A 160 10.90 36.67 0.34
CA GLU A 160 11.84 37.04 1.39
C GLU A 160 13.28 37.19 0.87
N GLU A 161 13.73 36.28 0.02
CA GLU A 161 15.05 36.36 -0.64
C GLU A 161 15.22 37.67 -1.43
N LYS A 162 14.19 38.07 -2.18
CA LYS A 162 14.14 39.33 -2.94
C LYS A 162 14.07 40.54 -2.02
N ARG A 163 13.25 40.46 -0.97
CA ARG A 163 13.08 41.54 0.03
C ARG A 163 14.42 41.83 0.71
N LEU A 164 15.10 40.78 1.15
CA LEU A 164 16.36 40.87 1.86
C LEU A 164 17.48 41.39 0.96
N TYR A 165 17.56 40.92 -0.30
CA TYR A 165 18.48 41.48 -1.29
C TYR A 165 18.31 42.99 -1.47
N LYS A 166 17.06 43.46 -1.62
CA LYS A 166 16.76 44.91 -1.71
C LYS A 166 17.20 45.65 -0.45
N MET A 167 17.04 45.07 0.73
CA MET A 167 17.49 45.68 1.99
C MET A 167 19.01 45.84 2.04
N PHE A 168 19.78 44.81 1.71
CA PHE A 168 21.25 44.91 1.62
C PHE A 168 21.67 46.00 0.62
N LYS A 169 21.05 46.02 -0.56
CA LYS A 169 21.33 47.03 -1.61
C LYS A 169 21.02 48.46 -1.15
N ASN A 170 19.87 48.68 -0.54
CA ASN A 170 19.42 50.03 -0.15
C ASN A 170 20.19 50.59 1.05
N THR A 171 20.59 49.72 1.98
CA THR A 171 21.29 50.11 3.21
C THR A 171 22.80 50.22 3.03
N ARG A 172 23.32 49.74 1.89
CA ARG A 172 24.76 49.63 1.60
C ARG A 172 25.50 48.76 2.62
N VAL A 173 24.79 47.84 3.27
CA VAL A 173 25.40 46.78 4.06
C VAL A 173 25.92 45.75 3.06
N ASN A 174 27.18 45.38 3.19
CA ASN A 174 27.78 44.37 2.35
C ASN A 174 27.37 43.00 2.88
N LEU A 175 26.56 42.28 2.09
CA LEU A 175 26.50 40.84 2.17
C LEU A 175 27.90 40.36 1.76
N ALA A 176 28.69 39.85 2.69
CA ALA A 176 29.97 39.24 2.36
C ALA A 176 29.75 38.25 1.20
N PRO A 177 30.55 38.26 0.12
CA PRO A 177 30.35 37.32 -0.95
C PRO A 177 30.58 35.90 -0.40
N ASN A 178 29.49 35.12 -0.32
CA ASN A 178 29.47 33.70 0.01
C ASN A 178 29.94 33.36 1.43
N ILE A 179 29.04 33.50 2.43
CA ILE A 179 29.31 32.99 3.78
C ILE A 179 29.26 31.45 3.71
N GLY A 180 30.45 30.83 3.63
CA GLY A 180 30.61 29.38 3.67
C GLY A 180 29.89 28.61 2.55
N ARG A 181 29.61 29.25 1.41
CA ARG A 181 28.72 28.74 0.33
C ARG A 181 27.26 28.49 0.75
N ILE A 182 26.91 28.82 1.98
CA ILE A 182 25.56 28.63 2.53
C ILE A 182 24.71 29.87 2.25
N VAL A 183 25.24 31.08 2.48
CA VAL A 183 24.53 32.32 2.14
C VAL A 183 25.17 32.93 0.91
N MET A 184 24.42 33.04 -0.17
CA MET A 184 24.90 33.52 -1.47
C MET A 184 24.02 34.63 -2.03
N SER A 185 24.63 35.57 -2.75
CA SER A 185 23.90 36.54 -3.56
C SER A 185 23.80 36.01 -4.99
N GLN A 186 22.65 35.49 -5.38
CA GLN A 186 22.40 34.98 -6.72
C GLN A 186 21.47 35.92 -7.48
N GLY A 187 22.04 36.69 -8.42
CA GLY A 187 21.28 37.67 -9.21
C GLY A 187 20.68 38.79 -8.35
N LYS A 188 19.36 38.77 -8.16
CA LYS A 188 18.61 39.76 -7.35
C LYS A 188 18.01 39.15 -6.07
N ASN A 189 18.56 38.02 -5.62
CA ASN A 189 18.09 37.26 -4.47
C ASN A 189 19.26 36.99 -3.52
N VAL A 190 18.95 36.91 -2.23
CA VAL A 190 19.82 36.26 -1.24
C VAL A 190 19.31 34.83 -1.06
N VAL A 191 20.10 33.84 -1.45
CA VAL A 191 19.74 32.42 -1.36
C VAL A 191 20.49 31.79 -0.19
N ILE A 192 19.79 30.94 0.57
CA ILE A 192 20.38 30.13 1.63
C ILE A 192 20.31 28.67 1.17
N ASP A 193 21.47 28.03 1.08
CA ASP A 193 21.63 26.60 0.77
C ASP A 193 22.15 25.86 2.00
N LEU A 194 21.30 25.01 2.58
CA LEU A 194 21.61 24.24 3.79
C LEU A 194 22.26 22.88 3.50
N GLN A 195 22.38 22.49 2.23
CA GLN A 195 22.96 21.20 1.83
C GLN A 195 24.35 20.95 2.43
N PRO A 196 25.30 21.91 2.46
CA PRO A 196 26.61 21.68 3.08
C PRO A 196 26.56 21.38 4.58
N ILE A 197 25.55 21.91 5.29
CA ILE A 197 25.33 21.64 6.71
C ILE A 197 24.81 20.21 6.89
N TYR A 198 23.84 19.80 6.06
CA TYR A 198 23.30 18.43 6.10
C TYR A 198 24.38 17.39 5.80
N GLU A 199 25.23 17.63 4.80
CA GLU A 199 26.37 16.75 4.48
C GLU A 199 27.35 16.61 5.65
N SER A 200 27.65 17.72 6.32
CA SER A 200 28.56 17.77 7.48
C SER A 200 27.97 17.09 8.73
N LEU A 201 26.64 17.01 8.82
CA LEU A 201 25.90 16.46 9.96
C LEU A 201 25.24 15.11 9.66
N SER A 202 25.68 14.41 8.60
CA SER A 202 25.14 13.11 8.22
C SER A 202 24.93 12.18 9.43
N ASN A 203 23.74 11.56 9.50
CA ASN A 203 23.28 10.66 10.57
C ASN A 203 22.99 11.29 11.95
N ARG A 204 22.89 12.62 12.05
CA ARG A 204 22.42 13.30 13.26
C ARG A 204 20.90 13.40 13.31
N SER A 205 20.35 13.52 14.52
CA SER A 205 18.91 13.75 14.73
C SER A 205 18.50 15.15 14.23
N GLU A 206 17.22 15.34 13.96
CA GLU A 206 16.72 16.67 13.57
C GLU A 206 17.03 17.76 14.60
N GLU A 207 16.95 17.43 15.89
CA GLU A 207 17.24 18.38 16.98
C GLU A 207 18.70 18.84 16.98
N ASP A 208 19.64 17.94 16.65
CA ASP A 208 21.06 18.27 16.55
C ASP A 208 21.33 19.18 15.34
N VAL A 209 20.62 18.94 14.23
CA VAL A 209 20.68 19.81 13.03
C VAL A 209 20.15 21.20 13.35
N ASP A 210 19.00 21.29 14.04
CA ASP A 210 18.38 22.58 14.36
C ASP A 210 19.28 23.38 15.34
N LYS A 211 19.91 22.74 16.34
CA LYS A 211 20.93 23.38 17.20
C LYS A 211 22.16 23.84 16.42
N ALA A 212 22.67 23.01 15.52
CA ALA A 212 23.82 23.36 14.70
C ALA A 212 23.54 24.56 13.78
N LEU A 213 22.31 24.67 13.26
CA LEU A 213 21.86 25.81 12.48
C LEU A 213 21.83 27.11 13.31
N GLU A 214 21.32 27.06 14.54
CA GLU A 214 21.35 28.20 15.46
C GLU A 214 22.79 28.63 15.78
N GLU A 215 23.68 27.66 16.07
CA GLU A 215 25.08 27.95 16.33
C GLU A 215 25.80 28.53 15.10
N PHE A 216 25.56 27.96 13.92
CA PHE A 216 26.10 28.44 12.66
C PHE A 216 25.62 29.88 12.39
N PHE A 217 24.34 30.15 12.60
CA PHE A 217 23.79 31.49 12.44
C PHE A 217 24.48 32.49 13.39
N ALA A 218 24.54 32.18 14.68
CA ALA A 218 25.11 33.08 15.69
C ALA A 218 26.62 33.29 15.52
N LYS A 219 27.39 32.23 15.23
CA LYS A 219 28.86 32.30 15.18
C LYS A 219 29.37 32.70 13.79
N ALA A 220 28.85 32.09 12.74
CA ALA A 220 29.35 32.29 11.38
C ALA A 220 28.67 33.47 10.67
N ILE A 221 27.34 33.46 10.56
CA ILE A 221 26.62 34.50 9.81
C ILE A 221 26.75 35.86 10.51
N VAL A 222 26.34 35.95 11.78
CA VAL A 222 26.40 37.23 12.52
C VAL A 222 27.85 37.70 12.68
N GLY A 223 28.78 36.79 13.00
CA GLY A 223 30.20 37.10 13.13
C GLY A 223 30.80 37.67 11.84
N MET A 224 30.53 37.04 10.69
CA MET A 224 31.04 37.48 9.41
C MET A 224 30.38 38.79 8.94
N LEU A 225 29.06 38.92 9.06
CA LEU A 225 28.36 40.16 8.74
C LEU A 225 28.86 41.33 9.57
N THR A 226 29.09 41.14 10.87
CA THR A 226 29.59 42.17 11.79
C THR A 226 31.01 42.59 11.40
N ARG A 227 31.89 41.62 11.09
CA ARG A 227 33.27 41.88 10.67
C ARG A 227 33.33 42.67 9.36
N VAL A 228 32.59 42.25 8.35
CA VAL A 228 32.59 42.90 7.02
C VAL A 228 31.97 44.29 7.06
N ASN A 229 31.04 44.53 7.99
CA ASN A 229 30.33 45.81 8.11
C ASN A 229 30.79 46.64 9.31
N VAL A 230 31.99 46.40 9.86
CA VAL A 230 32.47 47.08 11.06
C VAL A 230 32.48 48.61 10.90
N HIS A 231 32.86 49.11 9.72
CA HIS A 231 32.87 50.55 9.41
C HIS A 231 31.47 51.15 9.30
N PHE A 232 30.48 50.36 8.88
CA PHE A 232 29.08 50.78 8.86
C PHE A 232 28.56 50.92 10.30
N LEU A 233 28.91 49.97 11.16
CA LEU A 233 28.52 49.89 12.57
C LEU A 233 29.22 50.91 13.48
N SER A 234 30.47 51.26 13.19
CA SER A 234 31.25 52.23 13.97
C SER A 234 30.83 53.69 13.74
N GLY A 235 29.88 53.95 12.83
CA GLY A 235 29.37 55.29 12.59
C GLY A 235 28.58 55.85 13.78
N LYS A 236 28.60 57.18 13.96
CA LYS A 236 27.94 57.88 15.09
C LYS A 236 26.40 57.80 15.11
N SER A 237 25.75 57.20 14.11
CA SER A 237 24.28 57.17 13.99
C SER A 237 23.70 55.89 14.61
N PRO A 238 22.90 55.98 15.69
CA PRO A 238 22.24 54.82 16.32
C PRO A 238 21.34 54.06 15.34
N HIS A 239 20.77 54.77 14.36
CA HIS A 239 19.90 54.19 13.33
C HIS A 239 20.61 53.08 12.52
N ARG A 240 21.93 53.17 12.30
CA ARG A 240 22.67 52.14 11.55
C ARG A 240 22.69 50.80 12.29
N GLN A 241 22.83 50.82 13.61
CA GLN A 241 22.79 49.61 14.43
C GLN A 241 21.40 48.96 14.43
N VAL A 242 20.33 49.78 14.46
CA VAL A 242 18.95 49.29 14.36
C VAL A 242 18.71 48.60 13.01
N VAL A 243 19.14 49.23 11.91
CA VAL A 243 19.03 48.66 10.55
C VAL A 243 19.80 47.35 10.44
N PHE A 244 21.04 47.31 10.94
CA PHE A 244 21.85 46.09 10.90
C PHE A 244 21.22 44.96 11.71
N LYS A 245 20.69 45.23 12.91
CA LYS A 245 19.94 44.24 13.71
C LYS A 245 18.71 43.74 12.96
N GLY A 246 17.99 44.62 12.25
CA GLY A 246 16.87 44.25 11.40
C GLY A 246 17.28 43.30 10.28
N ILE A 247 18.39 43.58 9.58
CA ILE A 247 18.93 42.69 8.54
C ILE A 247 19.34 41.33 9.11
N VAL A 248 19.99 41.29 10.27
CA VAL A 248 20.37 40.04 10.94
C VAL A 248 19.12 39.23 11.30
N ARG A 249 18.10 39.86 11.88
CA ARG A 249 16.84 39.18 12.18
C ARG A 249 16.17 38.62 10.91
N ASP A 250 16.07 39.41 9.86
CA ASP A 250 15.43 38.99 8.62
C ASP A 250 16.25 37.86 7.91
N MET A 251 17.58 37.86 8.05
CA MET A 251 18.45 36.73 7.66
C MET A 251 18.17 35.46 8.47
N HIS A 252 17.93 35.59 9.77
CA HIS A 252 17.58 34.45 10.63
C HIS A 252 16.23 33.86 10.22
N GLU A 253 15.23 34.72 9.99
CA GLU A 253 13.91 34.30 9.52
C GLU A 253 14.00 33.59 8.16
N LEU A 254 14.83 34.09 7.24
CA LEU A 254 15.07 33.44 5.96
C LEU A 254 15.70 32.05 6.15
N LEU A 255 16.69 31.91 7.05
CA LEU A 255 17.33 30.63 7.34
C LEU A 255 16.34 29.60 7.90
N LEU A 256 15.50 30.01 8.85
CA LEU A 256 14.45 29.15 9.41
C LEU A 256 13.41 28.77 8.35
N LEU A 257 13.06 29.70 7.45
CA LEU A 257 12.13 29.44 6.36
C LEU A 257 12.70 28.44 5.34
N THR A 258 13.99 28.53 5.01
CA THR A 258 14.69 27.54 4.19
C THR A 258 14.66 26.17 4.87
N ARG A 259 15.00 26.08 6.16
CA ARG A 259 14.94 24.82 6.91
C ARG A 259 13.53 24.21 6.90
N GLN A 260 12.52 25.05 7.10
CA GLN A 260 11.12 24.62 7.04
C GLN A 260 10.74 24.09 5.66
N PHE A 261 11.19 24.76 4.59
CA PHE A 261 10.98 24.30 3.21
C PHE A 261 11.63 22.93 2.99
N ASP A 262 12.88 22.74 3.38
CA ASP A 262 13.59 21.46 3.23
C ASP A 262 12.89 20.32 3.98
N LYS A 263 12.43 20.56 5.22
CA LYS A 263 11.62 19.57 5.98
C LYS A 263 10.36 19.17 5.22
N GLN A 264 9.68 20.14 4.60
CA GLN A 264 8.45 19.87 3.85
C GLN A 264 8.73 19.11 2.56
N VAL A 265 9.82 19.41 1.85
CA VAL A 265 10.26 18.66 0.67
C VAL A 265 10.57 17.20 1.04
N GLN A 266 11.30 16.96 2.14
CA GLN A 266 11.58 15.61 2.63
C GLN A 266 10.30 14.85 3.00
N ASN A 267 9.39 15.49 3.74
CA ASN A 267 8.11 14.88 4.10
C ASN A 267 7.25 14.55 2.86
N TYR A 268 7.24 15.44 1.86
CA TYR A 268 6.56 15.19 0.59
C TYR A 268 7.16 13.96 -0.13
N GLN A 269 8.49 13.86 -0.20
CA GLN A 269 9.18 12.73 -0.83
C GLN A 269 8.83 11.40 -0.14
N VAL A 270 8.87 11.34 1.19
CA VAL A 270 8.51 10.13 1.95
C VAL A 270 7.06 9.71 1.69
N LEU A 271 6.13 10.67 1.69
CA LEU A 271 4.72 10.38 1.40
C LEU A 271 4.52 9.93 -0.06
N GLU A 272 5.24 10.53 -1.01
CA GLU A 272 5.20 10.16 -2.42
C GLU A 272 5.76 8.75 -2.63
N GLU A 273 6.86 8.40 -1.96
CA GLU A 273 7.43 7.05 -1.95
C GLU A 273 6.43 6.03 -1.37
N SER A 274 5.81 6.32 -0.22
CA SER A 274 4.82 5.42 0.39
C SER A 274 3.58 5.20 -0.51
N VAL A 275 3.10 6.25 -1.18
CA VAL A 275 2.00 6.12 -2.15
C VAL A 275 2.44 5.28 -3.35
N ASN A 276 3.63 5.52 -3.89
CA ASN A 276 4.16 4.75 -5.01
C ASN A 276 4.38 3.28 -4.65
N GLU A 277 4.83 2.98 -3.44
CA GLU A 277 4.94 1.62 -2.91
C GLU A 277 3.57 0.94 -2.80
N ALA A 278 2.56 1.63 -2.26
CA ALA A 278 1.21 1.11 -2.18
C ALA A 278 0.61 0.83 -3.57
N ILE A 279 0.86 1.72 -4.55
CA ILE A 279 0.46 1.52 -5.95
C ILE A 279 1.20 0.33 -6.58
N ALA A 280 2.52 0.24 -6.38
CA ALA A 280 3.32 -0.85 -6.91
C ALA A 280 2.86 -2.20 -6.34
N CYS A 281 2.55 -2.24 -5.04
CA CYS A 281 1.96 -3.41 -4.39
C CYS A 281 0.60 -3.77 -4.99
N LEU A 282 -0.23 -2.80 -5.37
CA LEU A 282 -1.51 -3.05 -6.02
C LEU A 282 -1.35 -3.59 -7.45
N ASN A 283 -0.44 -3.00 -8.24
CA ASN A 283 -0.21 -3.35 -9.65
C ASN A 283 0.58 -4.66 -9.83
N GLY A 284 1.48 -4.98 -8.89
CA GLY A 284 2.31 -6.18 -8.93
C GLY A 284 1.58 -7.45 -8.51
N ARG A 285 0.32 -7.35 -8.06
CA ARG A 285 -0.46 -8.50 -7.60
C ARG A 285 -1.04 -9.28 -8.75
N ILE A 286 -0.58 -10.52 -8.88
CA ILE A 286 -1.21 -11.53 -9.73
C ILE A 286 -2.20 -12.27 -8.85
N ALA A 287 -3.48 -11.88 -8.91
CA ALA A 287 -4.55 -12.65 -8.30
C ALA A 287 -4.82 -13.90 -9.15
N GLY A 288 -4.73 -15.08 -8.53
CA GLY A 288 -4.90 -16.37 -9.20
C GLY A 288 -5.79 -17.32 -8.43
N ILE A 289 -6.47 -18.19 -9.16
CA ILE A 289 -7.25 -19.30 -8.60
C ILE A 289 -6.66 -20.59 -9.14
N TYR A 290 -6.29 -21.50 -8.25
CA TYR A 290 -5.67 -22.77 -8.58
C TYR A 290 -6.57 -23.90 -8.11
N VAL A 291 -6.93 -24.82 -8.99
CA VAL A 291 -7.79 -25.97 -8.69
C VAL A 291 -7.09 -27.23 -9.16
N GLN A 292 -6.78 -28.15 -8.27
CA GLN A 292 -6.15 -29.43 -8.62
C GLN A 292 -7.17 -30.50 -9.02
N GLY A 293 -8.39 -30.44 -8.48
CA GLY A 293 -9.46 -31.33 -8.91
C GLY A 293 -10.11 -30.91 -10.22
N GLN A 294 -11.35 -31.35 -10.41
CA GLN A 294 -12.19 -30.99 -11.53
C GLN A 294 -13.04 -29.76 -11.17
N CYS A 295 -13.13 -28.78 -12.08
CA CYS A 295 -14.14 -27.74 -11.98
C CYS A 295 -15.45 -28.23 -12.60
N LEU A 296 -16.50 -28.27 -11.80
CA LEU A 296 -17.83 -28.72 -12.19
C LEU A 296 -18.67 -27.54 -12.75
N PRO A 297 -19.75 -27.82 -13.48
CA PRO A 297 -20.71 -26.80 -13.91
C PRO A 297 -21.34 -26.03 -12.73
N ASP A 298 -22.04 -24.94 -13.05
CA ASP A 298 -22.64 -23.99 -12.11
C ASP A 298 -21.61 -23.20 -11.28
N LEU A 299 -20.47 -22.93 -11.90
CA LEU A 299 -19.37 -22.18 -11.31
C LEU A 299 -19.35 -20.76 -11.87
N THR A 300 -19.19 -19.77 -10.99
CA THR A 300 -18.81 -18.41 -11.40
C THR A 300 -17.48 -18.05 -10.77
N ILE A 301 -16.50 -17.74 -11.62
CA ILE A 301 -15.22 -17.19 -11.24
C ILE A 301 -15.18 -15.73 -11.67
N SER A 302 -14.67 -14.86 -10.80
CA SER A 302 -14.41 -13.47 -11.15
C SER A 302 -13.12 -12.99 -10.53
N ALA A 303 -12.45 -12.10 -11.24
CA ALA A 303 -11.25 -11.43 -10.77
C ALA A 303 -11.40 -9.94 -11.01
N THR A 304 -11.06 -9.15 -10.00
CA THR A 304 -11.03 -7.70 -10.13
C THR A 304 -9.62 -7.28 -10.53
N VAL A 305 -9.50 -6.55 -11.63
CA VAL A 305 -8.24 -5.99 -12.09
C VAL A 305 -8.18 -4.54 -11.60
N PRO A 306 -7.26 -4.19 -10.70
CA PRO A 306 -7.07 -2.81 -10.34
C PRO A 306 -6.45 -2.04 -11.51
N GLU A 307 -7.13 -0.99 -11.95
CA GLU A 307 -6.56 0.00 -12.85
C GLU A 307 -6.27 1.27 -12.05
N VAL A 308 -4.98 1.59 -11.92
CA VAL A 308 -4.53 2.83 -11.32
C VAL A 308 -4.23 3.84 -12.41
N THR A 309 -5.04 4.89 -12.48
CA THR A 309 -4.76 6.06 -13.33
C THR A 309 -4.31 7.22 -12.45
N VAL A 310 -3.19 7.86 -12.80
CA VAL A 310 -2.70 9.08 -12.14
C VAL A 310 -2.83 10.21 -13.16
N SER A 311 -3.63 11.23 -12.85
CA SER A 311 -3.76 12.43 -13.68
C SER A 311 -2.63 13.43 -13.41
N ASP A 312 -2.44 14.36 -14.35
CA ASP A 312 -1.38 15.38 -14.31
C ASP A 312 -1.42 16.30 -13.07
N ASP A 313 -2.58 16.45 -12.44
CA ASP A 313 -2.74 17.18 -11.19
C ASP A 313 -2.38 16.35 -9.94
N GLY A 314 -1.92 15.11 -10.14
CA GLY A 314 -1.59 14.14 -9.09
C GLY A 314 -2.81 13.48 -8.45
N LYS A 315 -4.01 13.66 -9.00
CA LYS A 315 -5.15 12.85 -8.56
C LYS A 315 -5.00 11.45 -9.12
N MET A 316 -5.28 10.47 -8.29
CA MET A 316 -5.21 9.09 -8.70
C MET A 316 -6.60 8.48 -8.58
N LEU A 317 -7.02 7.72 -9.58
CA LEU A 317 -8.28 7.01 -9.60
C LEU A 317 -7.95 5.52 -9.68
N VAL A 318 -8.41 4.78 -8.67
CA VAL A 318 -8.37 3.32 -8.69
C VAL A 318 -9.73 2.85 -9.17
N LYS A 319 -9.76 2.23 -10.34
CA LYS A 319 -10.94 1.54 -10.87
C LYS A 319 -10.77 0.04 -10.73
N GLY A 320 -11.89 -0.67 -10.59
CA GLY A 320 -11.95 -2.11 -10.43
C GLY A 320 -12.83 -2.66 -11.50
N ASP A 321 -12.21 -2.93 -12.63
CA ASP A 321 -12.92 -3.62 -13.68
C ASP A 321 -12.88 -5.11 -13.39
N MET A 322 -13.99 -5.78 -13.65
CA MET A 322 -14.18 -7.18 -13.29
C MET A 322 -14.14 -8.02 -14.56
N ALA A 323 -13.24 -8.99 -14.58
CA ALA A 323 -13.28 -10.08 -15.54
C ALA A 323 -14.05 -11.25 -14.90
N ARG A 324 -14.89 -11.93 -15.67
CA ARG A 324 -15.75 -13.02 -15.18
C ARG A 324 -15.72 -14.21 -16.13
N LEU A 325 -15.75 -15.41 -15.56
CA LEU A 325 -15.93 -16.68 -16.25
C LEU A 325 -17.06 -17.45 -15.58
N GLN A 326 -17.99 -17.97 -16.37
CA GLN A 326 -19.09 -18.79 -15.90
C GLN A 326 -19.08 -20.14 -16.61
N LEU A 327 -19.15 -21.22 -15.84
CA LEU A 327 -19.32 -22.59 -16.33
C LEU A 327 -20.76 -23.01 -16.10
N ALA A 328 -21.43 -23.47 -17.15
CA ALA A 328 -22.80 -23.96 -17.11
C ALA A 328 -22.92 -25.28 -17.89
N PRO A 329 -23.86 -26.16 -17.54
CA PRO A 329 -24.13 -27.35 -18.35
C PRO A 329 -24.65 -26.94 -19.74
N SER A 330 -24.14 -27.57 -20.80
CA SER A 330 -24.59 -27.33 -22.17
C SER A 330 -25.63 -28.36 -22.61
N GLU A 331 -26.67 -27.90 -23.33
CA GLU A 331 -27.67 -28.79 -23.95
C GLU A 331 -27.07 -29.66 -25.07
N GLU A 332 -25.97 -29.22 -25.68
CA GLU A 332 -25.27 -29.93 -26.76
C GLU A 332 -24.27 -30.97 -26.24
N GLY A 333 -24.16 -31.13 -24.92
CA GLY A 333 -23.14 -31.92 -24.24
C GLY A 333 -21.88 -31.11 -23.91
N GLY A 334 -21.18 -31.48 -22.84
CA GLY A 334 -20.01 -30.75 -22.34
C GLY A 334 -20.36 -29.56 -21.44
N ILE A 335 -19.39 -28.66 -21.25
CA ILE A 335 -19.48 -27.47 -20.39
C ILE A 335 -19.52 -26.22 -21.26
N GLY A 336 -20.60 -25.44 -21.13
CA GLY A 336 -20.70 -24.10 -21.69
C GLY A 336 -19.86 -23.13 -20.86
N VAL A 337 -18.99 -22.38 -21.53
CA VAL A 337 -18.06 -21.43 -20.93
C VAL A 337 -18.41 -20.05 -21.44
N LYS A 338 -18.83 -19.18 -20.54
CA LYS A 338 -19.10 -17.78 -20.84
C LYS A 338 -18.07 -16.90 -20.16
N CYS A 339 -17.27 -16.19 -20.94
CA CYS A 339 -16.30 -15.22 -20.44
C CYS A 339 -16.81 -13.80 -20.68
N MET A 340 -16.57 -12.91 -19.73
CA MET A 340 -16.80 -11.49 -19.83
C MET A 340 -15.51 -10.78 -19.45
N ASN A 341 -15.04 -9.90 -20.33
CA ASN A 341 -13.83 -9.12 -20.07
C ASN A 341 -14.11 -7.82 -19.30
N THR A 342 -13.06 -7.13 -18.88
CA THR A 342 -13.15 -5.86 -18.14
C THR A 342 -13.90 -4.75 -18.91
N SER A 343 -13.97 -4.84 -20.23
CA SER A 343 -14.73 -3.91 -21.09
C SER A 343 -16.21 -4.31 -21.27
N GLY A 344 -16.63 -5.45 -20.71
CA GLY A 344 -18.00 -5.97 -20.82
C GLY A 344 -18.30 -6.73 -22.12
N LEU A 345 -17.29 -7.06 -22.92
CA LEU A 345 -17.46 -7.95 -24.07
C LEU A 345 -17.61 -9.39 -23.58
N GLU A 346 -18.58 -10.10 -24.15
CA GLU A 346 -18.88 -11.48 -23.80
C GLU A 346 -18.46 -12.43 -24.93
N THR A 347 -17.86 -13.56 -24.56
CA THR A 347 -17.55 -14.68 -25.46
C THR A 347 -18.15 -15.96 -24.88
N GLU A 348 -18.57 -16.87 -25.76
CA GLU A 348 -19.20 -18.13 -25.38
C GLU A 348 -18.66 -19.28 -26.24
N GLN A 349 -18.37 -20.40 -25.59
CA GLN A 349 -17.92 -21.62 -26.27
C GLN A 349 -18.30 -22.87 -25.45
N ILE A 350 -18.33 -24.02 -26.11
CA ILE A 350 -18.61 -25.31 -25.46
C ILE A 350 -17.33 -26.15 -25.48
N LEU A 351 -16.95 -26.69 -24.33
CA LEU A 351 -15.74 -27.47 -24.14
C LEU A 351 -16.04 -28.82 -23.48
N ASP A 352 -15.12 -29.77 -23.65
CA ASP A 352 -15.17 -31.06 -22.97
C ASP A 352 -14.89 -30.90 -21.47
N GLU A 353 -15.55 -31.71 -20.64
CA GLU A 353 -15.39 -31.69 -19.17
C GLU A 353 -13.94 -31.88 -18.72
N GLY A 354 -13.15 -32.66 -19.47
CA GLY A 354 -11.74 -32.93 -19.16
C GLY A 354 -10.82 -31.72 -19.29
N GLN A 355 -11.25 -30.63 -19.95
CA GLN A 355 -10.45 -29.41 -20.07
C GLN A 355 -10.38 -28.60 -18.77
N PHE A 356 -11.26 -28.91 -17.82
CA PHE A 356 -11.37 -28.22 -16.52
C PHE A 356 -10.78 -29.02 -15.35
N GLN A 357 -9.86 -29.92 -15.65
CA GLN A 357 -9.12 -30.69 -14.66
C GLN A 357 -7.74 -30.07 -14.43
N ASN A 358 -7.35 -29.88 -13.16
CA ASN A 358 -6.09 -29.25 -12.79
C ASN A 358 -5.92 -27.88 -13.47
N CYS A 359 -6.73 -26.88 -13.12
CA CYS A 359 -6.72 -25.59 -13.80
C CYS A 359 -6.13 -24.46 -12.94
N GLN A 360 -5.44 -23.55 -13.62
CA GLN A 360 -5.18 -22.21 -13.10
C GLN A 360 -6.08 -21.23 -13.85
N PHE A 361 -6.77 -20.38 -13.10
CA PHE A 361 -7.50 -19.23 -13.64
C PHE A 361 -6.77 -17.95 -13.26
N SER A 362 -6.60 -17.06 -14.24
CA SER A 362 -5.96 -15.77 -14.07
C SER A 362 -6.58 -14.75 -15.03
N VAL A 363 -6.18 -13.49 -14.88
CA VAL A 363 -6.56 -12.44 -15.85
C VAL A 363 -5.39 -12.14 -16.76
N CYS A 364 -5.63 -12.19 -18.07
CA CYS A 364 -4.69 -11.77 -19.09
C CYS A 364 -5.39 -10.75 -19.99
N GLU A 365 -4.79 -9.57 -20.18
CA GLU A 365 -5.35 -8.50 -21.04
C GLU A 365 -6.81 -8.11 -20.71
N GLY A 366 -7.21 -8.24 -19.43
CA GLY A 366 -8.58 -7.95 -18.98
C GLY A 366 -9.58 -9.09 -19.18
N GLU A 367 -9.13 -10.25 -19.67
CA GLU A 367 -9.94 -11.44 -19.86
C GLU A 367 -9.59 -12.53 -18.85
N MET A 368 -10.62 -13.22 -18.33
CA MET A 368 -10.40 -14.44 -17.57
C MET A 368 -9.90 -15.52 -18.52
N VAL A 369 -8.68 -16.00 -18.28
CA VAL A 369 -8.07 -17.11 -18.99
C VAL A 369 -7.88 -18.28 -18.04
N TRP A 370 -7.85 -19.49 -18.59
CA TRP A 370 -7.47 -20.69 -17.85
C TRP A 370 -6.44 -21.48 -18.64
N GLN A 371 -5.61 -22.20 -17.88
CA GLN A 371 -4.65 -23.13 -18.43
C GLN A 371 -4.59 -24.37 -17.57
N ALA A 372 -4.29 -25.51 -18.19
CA ALA A 372 -3.96 -26.71 -17.46
C ALA A 372 -2.67 -26.47 -16.65
N LEU A 373 -2.69 -26.87 -15.38
CA LEU A 373 -1.54 -26.84 -14.50
C LEU A 373 -0.53 -27.87 -14.99
N ASN A 374 0.44 -27.41 -15.76
CA ASN A 374 1.64 -28.20 -15.98
C ASN A 374 2.43 -28.24 -14.67
N VAL A 375 2.87 -29.44 -14.28
CA VAL A 375 3.58 -29.73 -13.01
C VAL A 375 4.85 -28.86 -12.81
N CYS A 376 5.31 -28.14 -13.85
CA CYS A 376 6.52 -27.31 -13.85
C CYS A 376 6.29 -25.79 -13.73
N ASP A 377 5.06 -25.27 -13.87
CA ASP A 377 4.82 -23.81 -13.99
C ASP A 377 4.42 -23.14 -12.67
N ARG A 378 4.65 -23.80 -11.52
CA ARG A 378 4.61 -23.12 -10.21
C ARG A 378 5.79 -22.16 -10.13
N VAL A 379 5.61 -20.96 -10.68
CA VAL A 379 6.43 -19.81 -10.31
C VAL A 379 6.17 -19.59 -8.82
N GLU A 380 7.20 -19.78 -7.98
CA GLU A 380 7.15 -19.32 -6.60
C GLU A 380 6.86 -17.81 -6.63
N VAL A 381 5.67 -17.43 -6.17
CA VAL A 381 5.22 -16.03 -5.99
C VAL A 381 5.50 -15.60 -4.56
#